data_AF-A0A2G5XAR5-F1
#
_entry.id   AF-A0A2G5XAR5-F1
#
_cell.length_a   1.000
_cell.length_b   1.000
_cell.length_c   1.000
_cell.angle_alpha   90.00
_cell.angle_beta   90.00
_cell.angle_gamma   90.00
#
_symmetry.space_group_name_H-M   'P 1'
#
loop_
_entity.id
_entity.type
_entity.pdbx_description
1 polymer ?
#
loop_
_entity_poly.entity_id
_entity_poly.type
_entity_poly.pdbx_seq_one_letter_code
_entity_poly.pdbx_strand_id
1 'polypeptide(L)'
;MEKLPLWLKQGIEPSLQEKNGGWSPGNRPPAQFLNWYMNQTYLILKEHSDHKKRSVNSETGAHDFKYAGNTIYGFVNGEWIDVFHEEVIVVPDPNPDPEGPIESVPEEPLSPVRGISISTTSRTATVKWTNPTDENFYAVIVRYREGSILPTSLTDGILAYEGSSDTITVHNLKPETWYSFRIFTISISGKVNSDHAYQTVRGKTLREVVIHGVRIDTTNSNPETAVTYIEDSMSSTPAKGSNGNFNYGSWKERFPFNQIKPCLMKGDTVLGYLDPNNFKRFKDGTSAEQTITLNYDKPNYPYEINGNVMIEFPKIYWKIERSGNYIYVRYSDVQYDSTYQALAHTRGKKVQDKVYLAAFLGSKQKALNNASDVADKELWSITMNSVALLSNQTLGNLRTMAQNNGPNYDIMGFHQLTMLQVLFLIMFKNRDSQAALGKGYTGLTINDKGTTTGNTYNKGMYYGSDNYLEQVKFCGMEDIWGNYAERIDGFYIDVNGQLLIGTTNFNDAGLGYTNYGKIEKGGFFPKDVRASTGEGFIPNVSGGSSTTHYPDYGGVNYYDSSVMHGGDYRDKDSAGLFHTHISLPPGATLSSQYYGSGIGAGRLMYLEK
;
A
#
# COMPACT_ATOMS: atom_id res chain seq x y z
N MET A 1 12.68 -34.22 36.40
CA MET A 1 11.40 -33.96 35.72
C MET A 1 10.30 -34.12 36.75
N GLU A 2 9.43 -33.13 36.88
CA GLU A 2 8.25 -33.20 37.76
C GLU A 2 7.24 -34.23 37.22
N LYS A 3 6.44 -34.83 38.12
CA LYS A 3 5.43 -35.84 37.78
C LYS A 3 4.32 -35.21 36.94
N LEU A 4 3.99 -35.78 35.78
CA LEU A 4 2.90 -35.29 34.92
C LEU A 4 1.58 -35.23 35.72
N PRO A 5 0.80 -34.14 35.58
CA PRO A 5 -0.53 -34.07 36.17
C PRO A 5 -1.44 -35.12 35.52
N LEU A 6 -2.12 -35.92 36.35
CA LEU A 6 -2.97 -37.01 35.89
C LEU A 6 -4.33 -36.48 35.42
N TRP A 7 -4.69 -36.72 34.15
CA TRP A 7 -5.98 -36.29 33.59
C TRP A 7 -6.82 -37.47 33.07
N LEU A 8 -7.72 -37.98 33.90
CA LEU A 8 -8.50 -39.19 33.61
C LEU A 8 -9.85 -38.93 32.90
N LYS A 9 -10.26 -37.67 32.74
CA LYS A 9 -11.55 -37.34 32.11
C LYS A 9 -11.37 -37.23 30.59
N GLN A 10 -11.85 -38.24 29.85
CA GLN A 10 -11.71 -38.32 28.38
C GLN A 10 -12.43 -37.21 27.61
N GLY A 11 -13.52 -36.65 28.14
CA GLY A 11 -14.30 -35.63 27.45
C GLY A 11 -15.02 -36.13 26.19
N ILE A 12 -15.49 -35.20 25.37
CA ILE A 12 -16.11 -35.46 24.06
C ILE A 12 -15.27 -34.75 23.01
N GLU A 13 -14.97 -35.46 21.93
CA GLU A 13 -14.23 -34.92 20.80
C GLU A 13 -15.03 -33.81 20.09
N PRO A 14 -14.45 -32.61 19.90
CA PRO A 14 -15.09 -31.57 19.11
C PRO A 14 -15.27 -31.98 17.66
N SER A 15 -16.26 -31.41 16.97
CA SER A 15 -16.48 -31.67 15.54
C SER A 15 -15.30 -31.19 14.69
N LEU A 16 -15.16 -31.75 13.48
CA LEU A 16 -14.09 -31.38 12.55
C LEU A 16 -14.12 -29.89 12.18
N GLN A 17 -15.31 -29.30 12.11
CA GLN A 17 -15.50 -27.87 11.84
C GLN A 17 -14.95 -27.01 12.99
N GLU A 18 -15.20 -27.39 14.25
CA GLU A 18 -14.71 -26.67 15.42
C GLU A 18 -13.19 -26.80 15.59
N LYS A 19 -12.62 -27.95 15.26
CA LYS A 19 -11.16 -28.17 15.26
C LYS A 19 -10.43 -27.32 14.22
N ASN A 20 -11.00 -27.18 13.03
CA ASN A 20 -10.36 -26.45 11.92
C ASN A 20 -10.64 -24.94 11.97
N GLY A 21 -11.83 -24.53 12.43
CA GLY A 21 -12.28 -23.14 12.43
C GLY A 21 -12.05 -22.39 13.75
N GLY A 22 -11.75 -23.10 14.85
CA GLY A 22 -11.64 -22.52 16.17
C GLY A 22 -12.99 -22.04 16.74
N TRP A 23 -12.94 -21.39 17.91
CA TRP A 23 -14.15 -20.89 18.58
C TRP A 23 -14.48 -19.47 18.15
N SER A 24 -15.71 -19.23 17.67
CA SER A 24 -16.18 -17.89 17.36
C SER A 24 -16.32 -17.03 18.63
N PRO A 25 -16.11 -15.70 18.56
CA PRO A 25 -16.32 -14.81 19.69
C PRO A 25 -17.72 -14.95 20.29
N GLY A 26 -17.80 -15.21 21.60
CA GLY A 26 -19.06 -15.45 22.32
C GLY A 26 -19.44 -16.92 22.49
N ASN A 27 -18.83 -17.84 21.74
CA ASN A 27 -19.01 -19.27 21.96
C ASN A 27 -18.27 -19.71 23.23
N ARG A 28 -19.00 -20.37 24.13
CA ARG A 28 -18.43 -21.00 25.34
C ARG A 28 -18.35 -22.50 25.09
N PRO A 29 -17.16 -23.05 24.74
CA PRO A 29 -17.04 -24.46 24.46
C PRO A 29 -17.47 -25.28 25.69
N PRO A 30 -18.25 -26.35 25.52
CA PRO A 30 -18.63 -27.24 26.61
C PRO A 30 -17.40 -27.74 27.38
N ALA A 31 -17.52 -27.89 28.70
CA ALA A 31 -16.44 -28.45 29.53
C ALA A 31 -15.99 -29.85 29.06
N GLN A 32 -16.87 -30.59 28.38
CA GLN A 32 -16.55 -31.88 27.76
C GLN A 32 -15.49 -31.75 26.65
N PHE A 33 -15.47 -30.67 25.88
CA PHE A 33 -14.48 -30.43 24.84
C PHE A 33 -13.13 -30.05 25.43
N LEU A 34 -13.13 -29.22 26.47
CA LEU A 34 -11.91 -28.88 27.21
C LEU A 34 -11.30 -30.12 27.88
N ASN A 35 -12.13 -30.99 28.47
CA ASN A 35 -11.69 -32.27 29.02
C ASN A 35 -11.04 -33.15 27.95
N TRP A 36 -11.59 -33.16 26.73
CA TRP A 36 -11.02 -33.91 25.62
C TRP A 36 -9.65 -33.38 25.21
N TYR A 37 -9.49 -32.07 25.01
CA TYR A 37 -8.18 -31.49 24.70
C TYR A 37 -7.14 -31.78 25.78
N MET A 38 -7.48 -31.56 27.05
CA MET A 38 -6.57 -31.82 28.17
C MET A 38 -6.22 -33.31 28.30
N ASN A 39 -7.17 -34.21 28.02
CA ASN A 39 -6.91 -35.64 28.01
C ASN A 39 -6.00 -36.06 26.86
N GLN A 40 -6.21 -35.55 25.64
CA GLN A 40 -5.32 -35.82 24.51
C GLN A 40 -3.90 -35.32 24.79
N THR A 41 -3.76 -34.09 25.31
CA THR A 41 -2.45 -33.56 25.71
C THR A 41 -1.79 -34.41 26.80
N TYR A 42 -2.54 -34.83 27.82
CA TYR A 42 -2.04 -35.74 28.85
C TYR A 42 -1.58 -37.09 28.26
N LEU A 43 -2.37 -37.69 27.36
CA LEU A 43 -2.03 -38.98 26.73
C LEU A 43 -0.76 -38.87 25.87
N ILE A 44 -0.62 -37.80 25.08
CA ILE A 44 0.58 -37.54 24.28
C ILE A 44 1.80 -37.33 25.17
N LEU A 45 1.68 -36.53 26.23
CA LEU A 45 2.79 -36.29 27.15
C LEU A 45 3.16 -37.55 27.94
N LYS A 46 2.16 -38.36 28.33
CA LYS A 46 2.38 -39.66 28.98
C LYS A 46 3.09 -40.61 28.03
N GLU A 47 2.63 -40.73 26.79
CA GLU A 47 3.25 -41.53 25.75
C GLU A 47 4.70 -41.09 25.52
N HIS A 48 4.96 -39.80 25.36
CA HIS A 48 6.31 -39.26 25.19
C HIS A 48 7.20 -39.50 26.43
N SER A 49 6.64 -39.40 27.64
CA SER A 49 7.35 -39.68 28.88
C SER A 49 7.69 -41.17 29.03
N ASP A 50 6.78 -42.06 28.61
CA ASP A 50 7.00 -43.50 28.62
C ASP A 50 7.91 -43.93 27.48
N HIS A 51 7.83 -43.26 26.33
CA HIS A 51 8.70 -43.45 25.17
C HIS A 51 10.16 -43.12 25.49
N LYS A 52 10.41 -42.03 26.21
CA LYS A 52 11.75 -41.65 26.69
C LYS A 52 12.39 -42.68 27.66
N LYS A 53 11.58 -43.57 28.25
CA LYS A 53 12.08 -44.67 29.10
C LYS A 53 12.37 -45.94 28.31
N ARG A 54 11.93 -46.03 27.06
CA ARG A 54 12.19 -47.18 26.19
C ARG A 54 13.53 -47.00 25.52
N SER A 55 14.33 -48.05 25.51
CA SER A 55 15.64 -48.08 24.87
C SER A 55 15.63 -49.17 23.82
N VAL A 56 16.13 -48.86 22.63
CA VAL A 56 16.46 -49.87 21.64
C VAL A 56 17.54 -50.82 22.14
N ASN A 57 18.37 -50.41 23.11
CA ASN A 57 19.36 -51.25 23.79
C ASN A 57 18.72 -52.03 24.97
N SER A 58 17.71 -52.85 24.68
CA SER A 58 17.06 -53.74 25.66
C SER A 58 16.40 -54.91 24.95
N GLU A 59 16.25 -56.06 25.64
CA GLU A 59 15.57 -57.24 25.07
C GLU A 59 14.08 -56.98 24.73
N THR A 60 13.48 -55.96 25.33
CA THR A 60 12.10 -55.53 25.07
C THR A 60 11.95 -54.61 23.85
N GLY A 61 13.02 -53.94 23.41
CA GLY A 61 13.01 -53.05 22.24
C GLY A 61 12.23 -51.75 22.38
N ALA A 62 12.32 -50.91 21.34
CA ALA A 62 11.52 -49.71 21.14
C ALA A 62 11.34 -49.45 19.63
N HIS A 63 10.16 -48.97 19.22
CA HIS A 63 9.88 -48.60 17.81
C HIS A 63 10.19 -49.71 16.81
N ASP A 64 9.75 -50.94 17.10
CA ASP A 64 9.99 -52.09 16.23
C ASP A 64 11.47 -52.43 16.01
N PHE A 65 12.37 -51.92 16.86
CA PHE A 65 13.78 -52.30 16.89
C PHE A 65 14.22 -52.70 18.29
N LYS A 66 15.07 -53.73 18.40
CA LYS A 66 15.78 -54.07 19.64
C LYS A 66 17.22 -54.48 19.36
N TYR A 67 18.10 -54.22 20.29
CA TYR A 67 19.47 -54.70 20.31
C TYR A 67 19.65 -55.63 21.51
N ALA A 68 19.93 -56.91 21.23
CA ALA A 68 20.10 -57.94 22.23
C ALA A 68 21.16 -58.95 21.76
N GLY A 69 22.15 -59.23 22.61
CA GLY A 69 23.17 -60.26 22.33
C GLY A 69 23.97 -60.05 21.04
N ASN A 70 24.40 -58.80 20.77
CA ASN A 70 25.11 -58.39 19.54
C ASN A 70 24.31 -58.51 18.24
N THR A 71 22.99 -58.65 18.34
CA THR A 71 22.08 -58.68 17.20
C THR A 71 21.07 -57.55 17.31
N ILE A 72 20.90 -56.81 16.22
CA ILE A 72 19.79 -55.88 16.01
C ILE A 72 18.64 -56.67 15.37
N TYR A 73 17.49 -56.63 16.02
CA TYR A 73 16.26 -57.21 15.51
C TYR A 73 15.29 -56.11 15.09
N GLY A 74 14.56 -56.33 14.00
CA GLY A 74 13.41 -55.55 13.56
C GLY A 74 12.12 -56.33 13.77
N PHE A 75 11.04 -55.69 14.17
CA PHE A 75 9.73 -56.33 14.37
C PHE A 75 8.91 -56.22 13.09
N VAL A 76 8.62 -57.35 12.45
CA VAL A 76 7.88 -57.39 11.18
C VAL A 76 6.87 -58.54 11.25
N ASN A 77 5.62 -58.26 10.87
CA ASN A 77 4.53 -59.24 10.85
C ASN A 77 4.28 -59.99 12.19
N GLY A 78 4.58 -59.34 13.32
CA GLY A 78 4.35 -59.91 14.66
C GLY A 78 5.50 -60.73 15.22
N GLU A 79 6.64 -60.81 14.52
CA GLU A 79 7.83 -61.53 14.95
C GLU A 79 9.07 -60.62 14.91
N TRP A 80 10.02 -60.87 15.82
CA TRP A 80 11.33 -60.22 15.80
C TRP A 80 12.23 -60.97 14.83
N ILE A 81 12.63 -60.31 13.75
CA ILE A 81 13.57 -60.86 12.77
C ILE A 81 14.95 -60.24 13.00
N ASP A 82 15.99 -61.05 12.84
CA ASP A 82 17.37 -60.56 12.78
C ASP A 82 17.53 -59.65 11.54
N VAL A 83 17.95 -58.41 11.78
CA VAL A 83 18.23 -57.42 10.73
C VAL A 83 19.73 -57.24 10.56
N PHE A 84 20.50 -57.47 11.62
CA PHE A 84 21.95 -57.35 11.62
C PHE A 84 22.55 -58.08 12.84
N HIS A 85 23.50 -58.98 12.58
CA HIS A 85 24.30 -59.67 13.59
C HIS A 85 25.78 -59.37 13.34
N GLU A 86 26.50 -58.93 14.37
CA GLU A 86 27.95 -58.71 14.28
C GLU A 86 28.68 -60.05 14.52
N GLU A 87 29.25 -60.64 13.46
CA GLU A 87 30.07 -61.85 13.58
C GLU A 87 31.38 -61.53 14.32
N VAL A 88 31.50 -62.00 15.56
CA VAL A 88 32.79 -62.01 16.28
C VAL A 88 33.63 -63.14 15.70
N ILE A 89 34.56 -62.80 14.79
CA ILE A 89 35.57 -63.73 14.29
C ILE A 89 36.55 -64.03 15.44
N VAL A 90 36.43 -65.22 16.04
CA VAL A 90 37.45 -65.75 16.97
C VAL A 90 38.53 -66.46 16.15
N VAL A 91 39.68 -65.82 15.95
CA VAL A 91 40.88 -66.47 15.42
C VAL A 91 41.62 -67.13 16.60
N PRO A 92 41.98 -68.43 16.55
CA PRO A 92 42.82 -69.03 17.59
C PRO A 92 44.27 -68.57 17.44
N ASP A 93 44.85 -68.09 18.54
CA ASP A 93 46.23 -67.61 18.64
C ASP A 93 47.23 -68.77 18.79
N PRO A 94 48.27 -68.90 17.93
CA PRO A 94 49.36 -69.84 18.12
C PRO A 94 50.63 -69.23 18.74
N ASN A 95 50.66 -67.99 19.26
CA ASN A 95 51.84 -67.49 19.97
C ASN A 95 51.55 -66.30 20.92
N PRO A 96 51.97 -66.36 22.19
CA PRO A 96 51.48 -65.45 23.23
C PRO A 96 52.03 -64.02 23.07
N ASP A 97 51.16 -63.07 23.38
CA ASP A 97 51.28 -61.61 23.62
C ASP A 97 52.64 -60.92 23.35
N PRO A 98 52.54 -59.69 22.82
CA PRO A 98 52.82 -58.59 23.75
C PRO A 98 51.72 -57.52 23.76
N GLU A 99 51.37 -57.13 24.99
CA GLU A 99 50.64 -55.92 25.32
C GLU A 99 51.09 -54.72 24.46
N GLY A 100 50.15 -54.18 23.68
CA GLY A 100 50.29 -52.90 22.99
C GLY A 100 48.91 -52.28 22.76
N PRO A 101 48.71 -50.98 23.04
CA PRO A 101 47.41 -50.34 22.85
C PRO A 101 47.05 -50.35 21.35
N ILE A 102 45.82 -50.77 21.03
CA ILE A 102 45.25 -50.63 19.69
C ILE A 102 45.15 -49.11 19.43
N GLU A 103 46.05 -48.57 18.63
CA GLU A 103 45.93 -47.21 18.12
C GLU A 103 44.65 -47.14 17.27
N SER A 104 43.70 -46.32 17.71
CA SER A 104 42.53 -45.96 16.91
C SER A 104 43.01 -45.36 15.59
N VAL A 105 42.67 -45.99 14.46
CA VAL A 105 42.87 -45.38 13.14
C VAL A 105 42.19 -44.01 13.16
N PRO A 106 42.91 -42.91 12.86
CA PRO A 106 42.31 -41.58 12.84
C PRO A 106 41.20 -41.54 11.81
N GLU A 107 39.97 -41.30 12.25
CA GLU A 107 38.83 -41.06 11.35
C GLU A 107 39.16 -39.83 10.48
N GLU A 108 39.02 -39.97 9.15
CA GLU A 108 39.27 -38.85 8.23
C GLU A 108 38.32 -37.67 8.55
N PRO A 109 38.81 -36.42 8.43
CA PRO A 109 38.01 -35.25 8.74
C PRO A 109 36.82 -35.15 7.77
N LEU A 110 35.60 -35.11 8.33
CA LEU A 110 34.36 -34.96 7.58
C LEU A 110 34.36 -33.68 6.74
N SER A 111 33.96 -33.73 5.47
CA SER A 111 33.92 -32.57 4.58
C SER A 111 32.77 -31.60 4.95
N PRO A 112 32.91 -30.30 4.63
CA PRO A 112 31.82 -29.33 4.77
C PRO A 112 30.77 -29.50 3.66
N VAL A 113 29.59 -28.90 3.86
CA VAL A 113 28.63 -28.70 2.76
C VAL A 113 29.21 -27.78 1.67
N ARG A 114 28.66 -27.87 0.46
CA ARG A 114 29.05 -27.01 -0.68
C ARG A 114 27.84 -26.29 -1.28
N GLY A 115 28.10 -25.27 -2.10
CA GLY A 115 27.07 -24.60 -2.89
C GLY A 115 25.98 -23.93 -2.05
N ILE A 116 26.30 -23.51 -0.82
CA ILE A 116 25.31 -22.91 0.07
C ILE A 116 24.75 -21.62 -0.54
N SER A 117 23.43 -21.52 -0.60
CA SER A 117 22.70 -20.37 -1.13
C SER A 117 21.46 -20.11 -0.29
N ILE A 118 21.00 -18.85 -0.34
CA ILE A 118 19.80 -18.42 0.37
C ILE A 118 18.92 -17.62 -0.58
N SER A 119 17.62 -17.88 -0.54
CA SER A 119 16.59 -17.01 -1.12
C SER A 119 15.61 -16.61 -0.02
N THR A 120 15.21 -15.34 0.00
CA THR A 120 14.35 -14.81 1.05
C THR A 120 13.04 -14.25 0.48
N THR A 121 11.99 -14.34 1.30
CA THR A 121 10.78 -13.52 1.15
C THR A 121 10.74 -12.51 2.29
N SER A 122 9.61 -11.83 2.51
CA SER A 122 9.44 -10.97 3.70
C SER A 122 9.42 -11.75 5.01
N ARG A 123 9.03 -13.04 5.00
CA ARG A 123 8.85 -13.84 6.22
C ARG A 123 9.48 -15.22 6.18
N THR A 124 10.19 -15.56 5.11
CA THR A 124 10.86 -16.85 4.97
C THR A 124 12.27 -16.74 4.43
N ALA A 125 13.10 -17.72 4.75
CA ALA A 125 14.40 -17.94 4.13
C ALA A 125 14.49 -19.41 3.70
N THR A 126 14.69 -19.66 2.41
CA THR A 126 15.02 -20.97 1.88
C THR A 126 16.53 -21.08 1.75
N VAL A 127 17.13 -22.02 2.47
CA VAL A 127 18.57 -22.30 2.40
C VAL A 127 18.75 -23.62 1.66
N LYS A 128 19.67 -23.63 0.70
CA LYS A 128 20.01 -24.80 -0.13
C LYS A 128 21.51 -25.03 -0.10
N TRP A 129 21.93 -26.28 -0.08
CA TRP A 129 23.34 -26.71 -0.10
C TRP A 129 23.48 -28.06 -0.79
N THR A 130 24.70 -28.58 -0.82
CA THR A 130 25.02 -29.95 -1.25
C THR A 130 25.72 -30.64 -0.10
N ASN A 131 25.19 -31.79 0.31
CA ASN A 131 25.79 -32.61 1.37
C ASN A 131 27.13 -33.22 0.93
N PRO A 132 28.04 -33.51 1.88
CA PRO A 132 29.24 -34.27 1.61
C PRO A 132 28.96 -35.65 1.00
N THR A 133 29.93 -36.17 0.27
CA THR A 133 29.92 -37.55 -0.25
C THR A 133 30.87 -38.46 0.54
N ASP A 134 31.36 -38.02 1.69
CA ASP A 134 32.24 -38.83 2.55
C ASP A 134 31.46 -40.05 3.06
N GLU A 135 32.11 -41.21 3.12
CA GLU A 135 31.47 -42.46 3.58
C GLU A 135 30.99 -42.37 5.04
N ASN A 136 31.63 -41.52 5.85
CA ASN A 136 31.26 -41.30 7.24
C ASN A 136 30.23 -40.18 7.44
N PHE A 137 29.66 -39.55 6.40
CA PHE A 137 28.62 -38.52 6.55
C PHE A 137 27.30 -39.13 7.04
N TYR A 138 26.67 -38.49 8.04
CA TYR A 138 25.39 -38.92 8.62
C TYR A 138 24.28 -37.89 8.41
N ALA A 139 24.51 -36.65 8.84
CA ALA A 139 23.47 -35.63 8.86
C ALA A 139 24.06 -34.21 8.84
N VAL A 140 23.17 -33.23 8.73
CA VAL A 140 23.46 -31.83 9.01
C VAL A 140 22.58 -31.30 10.13
N ILE A 141 23.14 -30.37 10.90
CA ILE A 141 22.38 -29.50 11.80
C ILE A 141 22.44 -28.08 11.27
N VAL A 142 21.29 -27.44 11.09
CA VAL A 142 21.20 -26.04 10.65
C VAL A 142 20.80 -25.16 11.83
N ARG A 143 21.63 -24.17 12.12
CA ARG A 143 21.38 -23.12 13.12
C ARG A 143 21.23 -21.77 12.44
N TYR A 144 20.46 -20.89 13.05
CA TYR A 144 20.35 -19.51 12.56
C TYR A 144 20.18 -18.48 13.69
N ARG A 145 20.51 -17.23 13.38
CA ARG A 145 20.34 -16.06 14.26
C ARG A 145 19.81 -14.87 13.50
N GLU A 146 19.08 -14.02 14.21
CA GLU A 146 18.78 -12.66 13.78
C GLU A 146 20.06 -11.80 13.82
N GLY A 147 20.26 -10.99 12.79
CA GLY A 147 21.42 -10.15 12.59
C GLY A 147 22.54 -10.80 11.77
N SER A 148 23.70 -10.15 11.80
CA SER A 148 24.90 -10.53 11.04
C SER A 148 25.82 -11.49 11.80
N ILE A 149 25.50 -11.83 13.05
CA ILE A 149 26.32 -12.73 13.87
C ILE A 149 26.00 -14.18 13.50
N LEU A 150 27.02 -14.92 13.06
CA LEU A 150 26.91 -16.33 12.71
C LEU A 150 26.77 -17.19 13.97
N PRO A 151 25.93 -18.25 13.94
CA PRO A 151 26.01 -19.31 14.93
C PRO A 151 27.41 -19.93 14.97
N THR A 152 27.96 -20.15 16.17
CA THR A 152 29.32 -20.65 16.38
C THR A 152 29.41 -22.10 16.85
N SER A 153 28.32 -22.69 17.33
CA SER A 153 28.26 -24.08 17.81
C SER A 153 26.92 -24.77 17.52
N LEU A 154 26.85 -26.08 17.75
CA LEU A 154 25.62 -26.88 17.61
C LEU A 154 24.45 -26.41 18.48
N THR A 155 24.68 -25.55 19.47
CA THR A 155 23.64 -25.02 20.38
C THR A 155 23.48 -23.51 20.30
N ASP A 156 24.28 -22.82 19.48
CA ASP A 156 24.21 -21.37 19.29
C ASP A 156 23.11 -21.01 18.29
N GLY A 157 22.26 -20.06 18.65
CA GLY A 157 21.09 -19.67 17.86
C GLY A 157 19.94 -20.68 17.91
N ILE A 158 19.01 -20.52 16.97
CA ILE A 158 17.78 -21.31 16.88
C ILE A 158 18.02 -22.51 15.96
N LEU A 159 17.52 -23.69 16.35
CA LEU A 159 17.54 -24.88 15.50
C LEU A 159 16.55 -24.68 14.34
N ALA A 160 17.05 -24.69 13.11
CA ALA A 160 16.22 -24.70 11.92
C ALA A 160 15.92 -26.12 11.45
N TYR A 161 16.90 -27.03 11.54
CA TYR A 161 16.78 -28.38 11.01
C TYR A 161 17.86 -29.32 11.56
N GLU A 162 17.53 -30.60 11.60
CA GLU A 162 18.45 -31.72 11.87
C GLU A 162 18.01 -32.92 11.00
N GLY A 163 18.93 -33.48 10.23
CA GLY A 163 18.68 -34.61 9.34
C GLY A 163 19.55 -34.59 8.08
N SER A 164 19.18 -35.34 7.05
CA SER A 164 19.98 -35.53 5.83
C SER A 164 19.52 -34.71 4.62
N SER A 165 18.58 -33.77 4.80
CA SER A 165 18.15 -32.89 3.71
C SER A 165 19.29 -32.00 3.19
N ASP A 166 19.12 -31.48 1.98
CA ASP A 166 19.97 -30.51 1.31
C ASP A 166 19.28 -29.13 1.16
N THR A 167 18.06 -29.00 1.71
CA THR A 167 17.29 -27.75 1.68
C THR A 167 16.38 -27.61 2.89
N ILE A 168 16.27 -26.39 3.41
CA ILE A 168 15.28 -26.04 4.42
C ILE A 168 14.58 -24.74 4.07
N THR A 169 13.37 -24.57 4.60
CA THR A 169 12.70 -23.27 4.64
C THR A 169 12.43 -22.90 6.10
N VAL A 170 12.98 -21.77 6.54
CA VAL A 170 12.65 -21.18 7.83
C VAL A 170 11.53 -20.18 7.64
N HIS A 171 10.48 -20.31 8.44
CA HIS A 171 9.28 -19.47 8.39
C HIS A 171 9.25 -18.46 9.56
N ASN A 172 8.26 -17.55 9.52
CA ASN A 172 7.99 -16.57 10.58
C ASN A 172 9.18 -15.66 10.91
N LEU A 173 10.01 -15.36 9.91
CA LEU A 173 11.09 -14.38 10.03
C LEU A 173 10.51 -12.96 10.02
N LYS A 174 11.23 -12.02 10.64
CA LYS A 174 10.88 -10.59 10.62
C LYS A 174 11.21 -10.02 9.24
N PRO A 175 10.36 -9.19 8.63
CA PRO A 175 10.68 -8.44 7.41
C PRO A 175 11.90 -7.52 7.58
N GLU A 176 12.57 -7.20 6.48
CA GLU A 176 13.76 -6.31 6.41
C GLU A 176 14.87 -6.60 7.42
N THR A 177 15.00 -7.85 7.85
CA THR A 177 15.89 -8.25 8.94
C THR A 177 16.95 -9.21 8.39
N TRP A 178 18.21 -8.97 8.74
CA TRP A 178 19.30 -9.88 8.41
C TRP A 178 19.17 -11.17 9.22
N TYR A 179 19.42 -12.30 8.58
CA TYR A 179 19.56 -13.59 9.23
C TYR A 179 20.84 -14.27 8.78
N SER A 180 21.48 -14.92 9.74
CA SER A 180 22.76 -15.62 9.59
C SER A 180 22.57 -17.09 9.87
N PHE A 181 22.91 -17.95 8.91
CA PHE A 181 22.76 -19.40 8.98
C PHE A 181 24.12 -20.08 9.03
N ARG A 182 24.19 -21.17 9.79
CA ARG A 182 25.30 -22.11 9.78
C ARG A 182 24.80 -23.54 9.67
N ILE A 183 25.46 -24.31 8.83
CA ILE A 183 25.18 -25.73 8.61
C ILE A 183 26.39 -26.50 9.14
N PHE A 184 26.16 -27.42 10.06
CA PHE A 184 27.19 -28.28 10.64
C PHE A 184 27.02 -29.68 10.06
N THR A 185 28.05 -30.24 9.42
CA THR A 185 28.04 -31.66 9.01
C THR A 185 28.40 -32.55 10.19
N ILE A 186 27.73 -33.69 10.29
CA ILE A 186 27.87 -34.66 11.38
C ILE A 186 28.21 -36.03 10.79
N SER A 187 29.20 -36.69 11.36
CA SER A 187 29.58 -38.04 10.96
C SER A 187 28.76 -39.12 11.65
N ILE A 188 28.84 -40.36 11.18
CA ILE A 188 28.18 -41.53 11.80
C ILE A 188 28.64 -41.74 13.25
N SER A 189 29.89 -41.35 13.58
CA SER A 189 30.44 -41.39 14.94
C SER A 189 30.01 -40.20 15.82
N GLY A 190 29.21 -39.28 15.29
CA GLY A 190 28.74 -38.08 15.98
C GLY A 190 29.75 -36.93 16.02
N LYS A 191 30.86 -37.01 15.28
CA LYS A 191 31.83 -35.91 15.18
C LYS A 191 31.28 -34.82 14.27
N VAL A 192 31.56 -33.57 14.66
CA VAL A 192 31.07 -32.37 13.97
C VAL A 192 32.21 -31.73 13.21
N ASN A 193 31.96 -31.34 11.96
CA ASN A 193 32.91 -30.50 11.25
C ASN A 193 32.95 -29.10 11.91
N SER A 194 34.13 -28.73 12.43
CA SER A 194 34.36 -27.44 13.09
C SER A 194 34.82 -26.32 12.15
N ASP A 195 35.02 -26.60 10.86
CA ASP A 195 35.38 -25.60 9.86
C ASP A 195 34.24 -24.57 9.69
N HIS A 196 34.62 -23.33 9.39
CA HIS A 196 33.71 -22.22 9.14
C HIS A 196 33.58 -21.95 7.62
N ALA A 197 34.58 -22.37 6.83
CA ALA A 197 34.58 -22.18 5.40
C ALA A 197 33.44 -23.00 4.76
N TYR A 198 32.71 -22.38 3.83
CA TYR A 198 31.66 -23.00 3.02
C TYR A 198 30.40 -23.48 3.77
N GLN A 199 30.30 -23.24 5.08
CA GLN A 199 29.21 -23.71 5.95
C GLN A 199 28.26 -22.61 6.43
N THR A 200 28.37 -21.38 5.91
CA THR A 200 27.58 -20.24 6.37
C THR A 200 26.98 -19.44 5.23
N VAL A 201 25.81 -18.86 5.47
CA VAL A 201 25.14 -17.97 4.53
C VAL A 201 24.36 -16.89 5.27
N ARG A 202 24.20 -15.72 4.67
CA ARG A 202 23.40 -14.62 5.22
C ARG A 202 22.43 -14.12 4.18
N GLY A 203 21.22 -13.78 4.62
CA GLY A 203 20.19 -13.17 3.78
C GLY A 203 19.39 -12.17 4.57
N LYS A 204 19.05 -11.04 3.94
CA LYS A 204 18.07 -10.09 4.48
C LYS A 204 16.70 -10.51 3.97
N THR A 205 15.73 -10.66 4.87
CA THR A 205 14.33 -10.78 4.45
C THR A 205 13.90 -9.51 3.73
N LEU A 206 12.97 -9.67 2.79
CA LEU A 206 12.46 -8.54 2.03
C LEU A 206 11.51 -7.69 2.87
N ARG A 207 11.22 -6.50 2.38
CA ARG A 207 10.15 -5.67 2.94
C ARG A 207 8.80 -6.34 2.70
N GLU A 208 7.90 -6.23 3.68
CA GLU A 208 6.50 -6.61 3.49
C GLU A 208 5.82 -5.59 2.58
N VAL A 209 5.26 -6.06 1.47
CA VAL A 209 4.49 -5.22 0.57
C VAL A 209 3.13 -4.97 1.21
N VAL A 210 2.83 -3.69 1.45
CA VAL A 210 1.57 -3.27 2.04
C VAL A 210 0.65 -2.82 0.92
N ILE A 211 -0.55 -3.41 0.87
CA ILE A 211 -1.61 -3.08 -0.07
C ILE A 211 -2.80 -2.56 0.74
N HIS A 212 -3.07 -1.27 0.60
CA HIS A 212 -4.27 -0.66 1.16
C HIS A 212 -5.39 -0.69 0.13
N GLY A 213 -6.62 -0.98 0.56
CA GLY A 213 -7.71 -1.14 -0.37
C GLY A 213 -9.10 -1.12 0.23
N VAL A 214 -10.06 -0.85 -0.64
CA VAL A 214 -11.49 -0.97 -0.38
C VAL A 214 -12.17 -1.74 -1.52
N ARG A 215 -13.24 -2.46 -1.17
CA ARG A 215 -14.19 -3.03 -2.12
C ARG A 215 -15.51 -2.26 -2.03
N ILE A 216 -16.06 -1.88 -3.17
CA ILE A 216 -17.34 -1.18 -3.31
C ILE A 216 -18.36 -2.16 -3.87
N ASP A 217 -19.46 -2.40 -3.15
CA ASP A 217 -20.65 -3.11 -3.63
C ASP A 217 -21.52 -2.16 -4.48
N THR A 218 -21.60 -2.42 -5.78
CA THR A 218 -22.34 -1.54 -6.70
C THR A 218 -23.85 -1.68 -6.59
N THR A 219 -24.35 -2.70 -5.90
CA THR A 219 -25.78 -2.91 -5.65
C THR A 219 -26.27 -2.20 -4.39
N ASN A 220 -25.38 -1.96 -3.42
CA ASN A 220 -25.70 -1.19 -2.22
C ASN A 220 -25.76 0.31 -2.54
N SER A 221 -26.94 0.90 -2.35
CA SER A 221 -27.19 2.32 -2.61
C SER A 221 -26.64 3.24 -1.53
N ASN A 222 -26.37 2.76 -0.31
CA ASN A 222 -25.83 3.62 0.74
C ASN A 222 -24.32 3.88 0.49
N PRO A 223 -23.85 5.14 0.45
CA PRO A 223 -22.49 5.48 0.03
C PRO A 223 -21.40 5.02 1.02
N GLU A 224 -21.71 4.90 2.31
CA GLU A 224 -20.76 4.49 3.36
C GLU A 224 -20.68 2.96 3.52
N THR A 225 -21.84 2.29 3.60
CA THR A 225 -21.91 0.85 3.84
C THR A 225 -21.64 0.00 2.59
N ALA A 226 -21.71 0.60 1.40
CA ALA A 226 -21.29 -0.08 0.17
C ALA A 226 -19.78 -0.32 0.11
N VAL A 227 -19.00 0.49 0.84
CA VAL A 227 -17.53 0.41 0.84
C VAL A 227 -17.07 -0.46 2.00
N THR A 228 -16.19 -1.43 1.77
CA THR A 228 -15.64 -2.33 2.80
C THR A 228 -14.12 -2.35 2.69
N TYR A 229 -13.41 -2.30 3.83
CA TYR A 229 -11.95 -2.44 3.81
C TYR A 229 -11.51 -3.87 3.46
N ILE A 230 -10.41 -3.97 2.72
CA ILE A 230 -9.79 -5.23 2.27
C ILE A 230 -8.27 -5.16 2.46
N GLU A 231 -7.59 -6.29 2.27
CA GLU A 231 -6.12 -6.42 2.42
C GLU A 231 -5.59 -5.81 3.75
N ASP A 232 -4.51 -5.04 3.71
CA ASP A 232 -3.88 -4.43 4.91
C ASP A 232 -4.71 -3.27 5.50
N SER A 233 -5.94 -3.10 5.01
CA SER A 233 -6.91 -2.14 5.54
C SER A 233 -8.04 -2.80 6.34
N MET A 234 -8.17 -4.14 6.35
CA MET A 234 -9.32 -4.84 6.97
C MET A 234 -9.61 -4.44 8.42
N SER A 235 -8.57 -4.10 9.19
CA SER A 235 -8.66 -3.68 10.60
C SER A 235 -8.62 -2.14 10.79
N SER A 236 -8.67 -1.37 9.71
CA SER A 236 -8.60 0.09 9.76
C SER A 236 -9.91 0.72 10.22
N THR A 237 -9.80 1.80 10.97
CA THR A 237 -10.88 2.73 11.26
C THR A 237 -10.85 3.88 10.24
N PRO A 238 -11.96 4.20 9.55
CA PRO A 238 -12.01 5.32 8.61
C PRO A 238 -11.72 6.67 9.28
N ALA A 239 -11.15 7.58 8.51
CA ALA A 239 -11.10 8.98 8.89
C ALA A 239 -12.50 9.61 8.80
N LYS A 240 -12.71 10.71 9.52
CA LYS A 240 -13.94 11.49 9.44
C LYS A 240 -13.69 12.97 9.73
N GLY A 241 -14.40 13.82 9.01
CA GLY A 241 -14.65 15.20 9.39
C GLY A 241 -15.45 15.26 10.70
N SER A 242 -15.34 16.38 11.39
CA SER A 242 -16.04 16.62 12.67
C SER A 242 -16.32 18.11 12.84
N ASN A 243 -16.95 18.71 11.84
CA ASN A 243 -17.39 20.11 11.81
C ASN A 243 -16.30 21.10 12.27
N GLY A 244 -15.22 21.19 11.48
CA GLY A 244 -14.04 22.01 11.75
C GLY A 244 -12.89 21.28 12.44
N ASN A 245 -13.17 20.12 13.07
CA ASN A 245 -12.15 19.18 13.53
C ASN A 245 -11.97 18.01 12.55
N PHE A 246 -10.86 17.28 12.67
CA PHE A 246 -10.58 16.11 11.85
C PHE A 246 -10.07 14.93 12.69
N ASN A 247 -10.64 13.75 12.45
CA ASN A 247 -10.15 12.50 13.02
C ASN A 247 -9.55 11.64 11.90
N TYR A 248 -8.26 11.33 12.02
CA TYR A 248 -7.53 10.54 11.03
C TYR A 248 -7.93 9.06 10.98
N GLY A 249 -8.67 8.54 11.97
CA GLY A 249 -8.87 7.11 12.14
C GLY A 249 -7.52 6.40 12.24
N SER A 250 -7.33 5.35 11.45
CA SER A 250 -6.06 4.61 11.37
C SER A 250 -5.04 5.19 10.38
N TRP A 251 -5.33 6.32 9.72
CA TRP A 251 -4.60 6.75 8.51
C TRP A 251 -3.49 7.78 8.74
N LYS A 252 -3.38 8.37 9.93
CA LYS A 252 -2.41 9.46 10.20
C LYS A 252 -0.96 9.08 9.88
N GLU A 253 -0.54 7.92 10.36
CA GLU A 253 0.85 7.45 10.25
C GLU A 253 1.06 6.48 9.07
N ARG A 254 0.03 6.27 8.24
CA ARG A 254 0.10 5.34 7.11
C ARG A 254 0.51 6.06 5.83
N PHE A 255 1.25 5.34 4.99
CA PHE A 255 1.55 5.78 3.64
C PHE A 255 0.26 5.89 2.79
N PRO A 256 0.11 6.89 1.90
CA PRO A 256 1.01 8.03 1.70
C PRO A 256 0.73 9.23 2.62
N PHE A 257 -0.32 9.18 3.44
CA PHE A 257 -0.82 10.33 4.22
C PHE A 257 0.22 10.93 5.18
N ASN A 258 1.12 10.10 5.72
CA ASN A 258 2.23 10.55 6.56
C ASN A 258 3.40 11.22 5.79
N GLN A 259 3.37 11.17 4.45
CA GLN A 259 4.41 11.72 3.57
C GLN A 259 3.91 12.86 2.68
N ILE A 260 2.59 13.04 2.56
CA ILE A 260 1.99 14.21 1.90
C ILE A 260 2.31 15.45 2.73
N LYS A 261 2.93 16.46 2.09
CA LYS A 261 3.42 17.63 2.81
C LYS A 261 3.32 18.91 1.98
N PRO A 262 2.95 20.05 2.61
CA PRO A 262 2.91 21.33 1.94
C PRO A 262 4.32 21.91 1.78
N CYS A 263 4.56 22.63 0.70
CA CYS A 263 5.83 23.28 0.40
C CYS A 263 5.63 24.60 -0.34
N LEU A 264 6.61 25.49 -0.20
CA LEU A 264 6.75 26.66 -1.07
C LEU A 264 7.70 26.30 -2.22
N MET A 265 7.23 26.49 -3.45
CA MET A 265 7.96 26.09 -4.66
C MET A 265 8.09 27.26 -5.63
N LYS A 266 9.26 27.45 -6.23
CA LYS A 266 9.50 28.46 -7.27
C LYS A 266 10.29 27.81 -8.41
N GLY A 267 9.79 27.94 -9.64
CA GLY A 267 10.35 27.18 -10.77
C GLY A 267 10.28 25.67 -10.47
N ASP A 268 11.38 24.96 -10.66
CA ASP A 268 11.52 23.53 -10.37
C ASP A 268 11.95 23.21 -8.93
N THR A 269 12.13 24.23 -8.08
CA THR A 269 12.79 24.08 -6.78
C THR A 269 11.82 24.25 -5.61
N VAL A 270 11.85 23.29 -4.67
CA VAL A 270 11.21 23.43 -3.35
C VAL A 270 12.09 24.33 -2.47
N LEU A 271 11.61 25.53 -2.16
CA LEU A 271 12.31 26.50 -1.30
C LEU A 271 12.30 26.06 0.16
N GLY A 272 11.24 25.37 0.58
CA GLY A 272 11.11 24.82 1.93
C GLY A 272 9.75 24.16 2.15
N TYR A 273 9.68 23.29 3.16
CA TYR A 273 8.42 22.65 3.57
C TYR A 273 7.69 23.51 4.60
N LEU A 274 6.38 23.64 4.40
CA LEU A 274 5.51 24.46 5.24
C LEU A 274 5.06 23.68 6.47
N ASP A 275 4.68 24.42 7.52
CA ASP A 275 3.96 23.86 8.66
C ASP A 275 2.60 23.31 8.18
N PRO A 276 2.32 22.01 8.35
CA PRO A 276 1.02 21.40 7.99
C PRO A 276 -0.20 22.06 8.64
N ASN A 277 -0.02 22.80 9.74
CA ASN A 277 -1.08 23.52 10.43
C ASN A 277 -1.16 25.00 10.05
N ASN A 278 -0.15 25.56 9.39
CA ASN A 278 -0.13 26.97 9.00
C ASN A 278 0.76 27.20 7.77
N PHE A 279 0.15 27.29 6.59
CA PHE A 279 0.86 27.41 5.31
C PHE A 279 1.55 28.76 5.09
N LYS A 280 1.43 29.70 6.04
CA LYS A 280 2.20 30.95 6.07
C LYS A 280 3.53 30.81 6.82
N ARG A 281 3.87 29.60 7.29
CA ARG A 281 5.08 29.31 8.06
C ARG A 281 5.81 28.12 7.47
N PHE A 282 7.13 28.15 7.52
CA PHE A 282 7.95 26.96 7.31
C PHE A 282 7.88 26.06 8.56
N LYS A 283 8.26 24.78 8.42
CA LYS A 283 8.28 23.82 9.53
C LYS A 283 9.15 24.24 10.71
N ASP A 284 10.15 25.08 10.48
CA ASP A 284 11.02 25.64 11.53
C ASP A 284 10.41 26.86 12.26
N GLY A 285 9.19 27.27 11.89
CA GLY A 285 8.45 28.39 12.48
C GLY A 285 8.73 29.75 11.82
N THR A 286 9.68 29.83 10.89
CA THR A 286 9.97 31.06 10.14
C THR A 286 8.83 31.40 9.17
N SER A 287 8.77 32.66 8.70
CA SER A 287 7.72 33.10 7.78
C SER A 287 7.92 32.48 6.39
N ALA A 288 6.85 31.95 5.82
CA ALA A 288 6.76 31.50 4.44
C ALA A 288 5.74 32.33 3.63
N GLU A 289 5.35 33.49 4.15
CA GLU A 289 4.41 34.37 3.46
C GLU A 289 4.96 34.82 2.11
N GLN A 290 4.09 34.77 1.12
CA GLN A 290 4.44 35.11 -0.25
C GLN A 290 4.45 36.63 -0.41
N THR A 291 5.43 37.15 -1.14
CA THR A 291 5.54 38.56 -1.47
C THR A 291 5.40 38.74 -2.97
N ILE A 292 4.79 39.86 -3.36
CA ILE A 292 4.65 40.28 -4.75
C ILE A 292 5.56 41.49 -4.96
N THR A 293 6.52 41.38 -5.87
CA THR A 293 7.45 42.46 -6.24
C THR A 293 7.25 42.88 -7.69
N LEU A 294 7.72 44.09 -8.02
CA LEU A 294 7.76 44.54 -9.41
C LEU A 294 8.97 43.93 -10.13
N ASN A 295 8.76 43.38 -11.32
CA ASN A 295 9.80 42.88 -12.21
C ASN A 295 9.68 43.58 -13.57
N TYR A 296 10.48 44.62 -13.77
CA TYR A 296 10.41 45.46 -14.97
C TYR A 296 10.90 44.77 -16.25
N ASP A 297 11.53 43.59 -16.14
CA ASP A 297 11.92 42.78 -17.30
C ASP A 297 10.71 42.09 -17.96
N LYS A 298 9.54 42.10 -17.30
CA LYS A 298 8.26 41.63 -17.84
C LYS A 298 7.39 42.82 -18.29
N PRO A 299 7.50 43.30 -19.54
CA PRO A 299 6.95 44.59 -19.97
C PRO A 299 5.41 44.70 -19.91
N ASN A 300 4.69 43.58 -20.04
CA ASN A 300 3.22 43.55 -20.02
C ASN A 300 2.63 43.13 -18.66
N TYR A 301 3.43 42.50 -17.79
CA TYR A 301 3.01 42.00 -16.49
C TYR A 301 4.19 42.02 -15.51
N PRO A 302 4.54 43.21 -14.97
CA PRO A 302 5.77 43.41 -14.23
C PRO A 302 5.63 42.96 -12.77
N TYR A 303 5.04 41.79 -12.53
CA TYR A 303 4.85 41.24 -11.18
C TYR A 303 5.52 39.88 -11.05
N GLU A 304 6.13 39.68 -9.89
CA GLU A 304 6.75 38.41 -9.53
C GLU A 304 6.34 38.01 -8.12
N ILE A 305 5.95 36.74 -7.96
CA ILE A 305 5.77 36.12 -6.66
C ILE A 305 6.97 35.25 -6.31
N ASN A 306 7.38 35.27 -5.05
CA ASN A 306 8.52 34.51 -4.53
C ASN A 306 8.28 32.99 -4.42
N GLY A 307 7.05 32.50 -4.64
CA GLY A 307 6.76 31.07 -4.73
C GLY A 307 5.27 30.72 -4.71
N ASN A 308 4.95 29.51 -5.17
CA ASN A 308 3.65 28.89 -5.13
C ASN A 308 3.53 27.94 -3.93
N VAL A 309 2.38 27.96 -3.25
CA VAL A 309 2.08 27.00 -2.19
C VAL A 309 1.56 25.72 -2.83
N MET A 310 2.35 24.66 -2.76
CA MET A 310 2.09 23.36 -3.37
C MET A 310 2.01 22.28 -2.30
N ILE A 311 1.45 21.13 -2.66
CA ILE A 311 1.43 19.90 -1.87
C ILE A 311 2.24 18.86 -2.63
N GLU A 312 3.30 18.34 -2.00
CA GLU A 312 4.08 17.22 -2.50
C GLU A 312 3.36 15.91 -2.18
N PHE A 313 2.98 15.16 -3.22
CA PHE A 313 2.43 13.81 -3.10
C PHE A 313 3.51 12.78 -3.50
N PRO A 314 3.85 11.81 -2.62
CA PRO A 314 4.77 10.75 -2.99
C PRO A 314 4.13 9.83 -4.03
N LYS A 315 4.97 9.16 -4.83
CA LYS A 315 4.56 8.16 -5.81
C LYS A 315 3.75 7.05 -5.16
N ILE A 316 2.54 6.84 -5.67
CA ILE A 316 1.72 5.68 -5.33
C ILE A 316 1.43 4.90 -6.60
N TYR A 317 1.32 3.58 -6.48
CA TYR A 317 0.76 2.75 -7.53
C TYR A 317 -0.63 2.30 -7.12
N TRP A 318 -1.62 2.50 -7.99
CA TRP A 318 -2.99 2.03 -7.73
C TRP A 318 -3.44 1.00 -8.75
N LYS A 319 -4.42 0.20 -8.32
CA LYS A 319 -5.17 -0.72 -9.17
C LYS A 319 -6.65 -0.51 -8.91
N ILE A 320 -7.42 -0.32 -9.99
CA ILE A 320 -8.88 -0.34 -9.94
C ILE A 320 -9.34 -1.45 -10.87
N GLU A 321 -10.09 -2.41 -10.34
CA GLU A 321 -10.62 -3.53 -11.11
C GLU A 321 -12.05 -3.85 -10.72
N ARG A 322 -12.78 -4.45 -11.67
CA ARG A 322 -14.16 -4.87 -11.49
C ARG A 322 -14.27 -6.39 -11.55
N SER A 323 -15.05 -6.96 -10.63
CA SER A 323 -15.41 -8.38 -10.66
C SER A 323 -16.85 -8.55 -10.17
N GLY A 324 -17.74 -8.96 -11.08
CA GLY A 324 -19.18 -9.02 -10.82
C GLY A 324 -19.74 -7.67 -10.36
N ASN A 325 -20.41 -7.68 -9.20
CA ASN A 325 -21.02 -6.49 -8.58
C ASN A 325 -20.05 -5.68 -7.71
N TYR A 326 -18.75 -5.97 -7.77
CA TYR A 326 -17.74 -5.34 -6.93
C TYR A 326 -16.72 -4.56 -7.74
N ILE A 327 -16.39 -3.36 -7.26
CA ILE A 327 -15.23 -2.59 -7.67
C ILE A 327 -14.19 -2.69 -6.55
N TYR A 328 -12.95 -3.00 -6.90
CA TYR A 328 -11.83 -3.05 -5.96
C TYR A 328 -10.90 -1.88 -6.26
N VAL A 329 -10.60 -1.09 -5.25
CA VAL A 329 -9.70 0.07 -5.34
C VAL A 329 -8.55 -0.18 -4.37
N ARG A 330 -7.32 -0.21 -4.88
CA ARG A 330 -6.12 -0.51 -4.10
C ARG A 330 -5.01 0.46 -4.41
N TYR A 331 -4.12 0.69 -3.44
CA TYR A 331 -2.81 1.27 -3.69
C TYR A 331 -1.71 0.62 -2.87
N SER A 332 -0.47 0.80 -3.33
CA SER A 332 0.76 0.47 -2.63
C SER A 332 1.83 1.50 -2.96
N ASP A 333 2.90 1.53 -2.18
CA ASP A 333 4.10 2.33 -2.48
C ASP A 333 5.04 1.64 -3.47
N VAL A 334 4.78 0.37 -3.78
CA VAL A 334 5.47 -0.39 -4.82
C VAL A 334 4.52 -0.82 -5.91
N GLN A 335 5.06 -1.05 -7.11
CA GLN A 335 4.33 -1.73 -8.17
C GLN A 335 4.25 -3.22 -7.85
N TYR A 336 3.16 -3.65 -7.21
CA TYR A 336 2.98 -5.07 -6.83
C TYR A 336 2.99 -6.00 -8.05
N ASP A 337 2.30 -5.59 -9.11
CA ASP A 337 2.32 -6.23 -10.43
C ASP A 337 2.07 -5.18 -11.53
N SER A 338 2.09 -5.58 -12.81
CA SER A 338 1.92 -4.68 -13.96
C SER A 338 0.57 -3.93 -14.03
N THR A 339 -0.45 -4.40 -13.31
CA THR A 339 -1.78 -3.77 -13.24
C THR A 339 -1.87 -2.66 -12.21
N TYR A 340 -0.88 -2.56 -11.32
CA TYR A 340 -0.68 -1.40 -10.45
C TYR A 340 0.11 -0.33 -11.21
N GLN A 341 -0.49 0.85 -11.36
CA GLN A 341 0.10 1.94 -12.15
C GLN A 341 0.16 3.25 -11.36
N ALA A 342 1.22 4.03 -11.57
CA ALA A 342 1.43 5.33 -10.94
C ALA A 342 1.10 6.47 -11.92
N LEU A 343 -0.13 6.47 -12.45
CA LEU A 343 -0.49 7.35 -13.56
C LEU A 343 -0.45 8.85 -13.20
N ALA A 344 -0.71 9.21 -11.94
CA ALA A 344 -0.58 10.59 -11.45
C ALA A 344 0.87 11.07 -11.38
N HIS A 345 1.82 10.14 -11.40
CA HIS A 345 3.25 10.41 -11.34
C HIS A 345 3.93 10.09 -12.67
N THR A 346 3.15 9.73 -13.69
CA THR A 346 3.68 9.37 -15.00
C THR A 346 3.56 10.54 -15.96
N ARG A 347 4.66 10.87 -16.63
CA ARG A 347 4.67 11.80 -17.76
C ARG A 347 5.27 11.10 -18.97
N GLY A 348 4.40 10.67 -19.89
CA GLY A 348 4.80 9.84 -21.03
C GLY A 348 5.29 8.47 -20.57
N LYS A 349 6.59 8.16 -20.75
CA LYS A 349 7.20 6.89 -20.32
C LYS A 349 7.93 6.96 -18.98
N LYS A 350 8.07 8.15 -18.40
CA LYS A 350 8.78 8.33 -17.14
C LYS A 350 7.81 8.39 -15.97
N VAL A 351 8.16 7.70 -14.89
CA VAL A 351 7.42 7.70 -13.63
C VAL A 351 8.28 8.43 -12.60
N GLN A 352 7.76 9.55 -12.09
CA GLN A 352 8.45 10.40 -11.12
C GLN A 352 8.17 9.95 -9.69
N ASP A 353 9.06 10.24 -8.77
CA ASP A 353 8.87 9.89 -7.36
C ASP A 353 7.83 10.78 -6.65
N LYS A 354 7.50 11.93 -7.25
CA LYS A 354 6.66 12.97 -6.65
C LYS A 354 5.86 13.73 -7.72
N VAL A 355 4.68 14.17 -7.33
CA VAL A 355 3.89 15.18 -8.07
C VAL A 355 3.53 16.30 -7.10
N TYR A 356 3.48 17.53 -7.60
CA TYR A 356 3.15 18.71 -6.81
C TYR A 356 1.84 19.31 -7.31
N LEU A 357 0.84 19.40 -6.43
CA LEU A 357 -0.46 20.01 -6.73
C LEU A 357 -0.64 21.27 -5.89
N ALA A 358 -1.12 22.36 -6.47
CA ALA A 358 -1.36 23.59 -5.76
C ALA A 358 -2.36 23.39 -4.60
N ALA A 359 -2.01 23.96 -3.44
CA ALA A 359 -2.89 23.95 -2.27
C ALA A 359 -4.16 24.77 -2.50
N PHE A 360 -4.08 25.84 -3.30
CA PHE A 360 -5.17 26.78 -3.51
C PHE A 360 -5.55 26.84 -4.98
N LEU A 361 -6.78 27.27 -5.25
CA LEU A 361 -7.21 27.54 -6.62
C LEU A 361 -6.36 28.64 -7.24
N GLY A 362 -6.19 28.57 -8.56
CA GLY A 362 -5.39 29.51 -9.31
C GLY A 362 -5.91 30.94 -9.18
N SER A 363 -5.04 31.81 -8.69
CA SER A 363 -5.25 33.25 -8.66
C SER A 363 -4.42 33.92 -9.75
N LYS A 364 -4.92 35.05 -10.24
CA LYS A 364 -4.09 36.04 -10.96
C LYS A 364 -4.05 37.29 -10.11
N GLN A 365 -2.93 38.00 -10.06
CA GLN A 365 -3.02 39.38 -9.59
C GLN A 365 -3.73 40.21 -10.65
N LYS A 366 -4.62 41.08 -10.16
CA LYS A 366 -5.25 42.12 -10.97
C LYS A 366 -4.17 43.12 -11.38
N ALA A 367 -3.57 42.94 -12.55
CA ALA A 367 -2.79 44.01 -13.16
C ALA A 367 -3.72 45.19 -13.46
N LEU A 368 -3.25 46.40 -13.14
CA LEU A 368 -3.84 47.65 -13.58
C LEU A 368 -3.89 47.63 -15.12
N ASN A 369 -5.12 47.68 -15.67
CA ASN A 369 -5.47 47.90 -17.09
C ASN A 369 -5.69 46.64 -17.97
N ASN A 370 -6.96 46.42 -18.35
CA ASN A 370 -7.48 45.69 -19.52
C ASN A 370 -6.92 44.30 -19.92
N ALA A 371 -7.06 43.32 -19.01
CA ALA A 371 -7.75 42.02 -19.15
C ALA A 371 -7.80 41.12 -20.44
N SER A 372 -7.08 41.33 -21.55
CA SER A 372 -7.12 40.38 -22.70
C SER A 372 -5.88 39.50 -22.92
N ASP A 373 -4.66 39.96 -22.60
CA ASP A 373 -3.46 39.18 -22.93
C ASP A 373 -3.13 38.12 -21.87
N VAL A 374 -3.33 36.85 -22.22
CA VAL A 374 -3.02 35.68 -21.37
C VAL A 374 -1.57 35.20 -21.49
N ALA A 375 -0.88 35.63 -22.56
CA ALA A 375 0.45 35.13 -22.93
C ALA A 375 1.52 35.39 -21.86
N ASP A 376 1.42 36.48 -21.10
CA ASP A 376 2.43 36.89 -20.11
C ASP A 376 2.00 36.65 -18.65
N LYS A 377 0.83 36.02 -18.43
CA LYS A 377 0.27 35.82 -17.08
C LYS A 377 0.67 34.46 -16.53
N GLU A 378 1.01 34.43 -15.25
CA GLU A 378 1.26 33.19 -14.51
C GLU A 378 0.03 32.83 -13.66
N LEU A 379 -0.23 31.52 -13.53
CA LEU A 379 -1.23 30.99 -12.60
C LEU A 379 -0.57 30.75 -11.23
N TRP A 380 -1.13 31.30 -10.15
CA TRP A 380 -0.51 31.21 -8.83
C TRP A 380 -1.37 30.58 -7.75
N SER A 381 -0.73 29.82 -6.86
CA SER A 381 -1.33 29.25 -5.63
C SER A 381 -0.81 29.99 -4.40
N ILE A 382 -1.68 30.75 -3.72
CA ILE A 382 -1.25 31.72 -2.70
C ILE A 382 -2.16 31.73 -1.48
N THR A 383 -1.59 32.11 -0.33
CA THR A 383 -2.32 32.27 0.95
C THR A 383 -2.98 33.65 1.12
N MET A 384 -2.89 34.52 0.10
CA MET A 384 -3.40 35.90 0.16
C MET A 384 -4.87 35.96 -0.29
N ASN A 385 -5.77 36.06 0.68
CA ASN A 385 -7.22 36.10 0.47
C ASN A 385 -7.76 37.40 -0.17
N SER A 386 -6.92 38.37 -0.50
CA SER A 386 -7.30 39.63 -1.16
C SER A 386 -7.13 39.60 -2.68
N VAL A 387 -6.62 38.50 -3.24
CA VAL A 387 -6.40 38.37 -4.68
C VAL A 387 -7.62 37.72 -5.34
N ALA A 388 -8.09 38.33 -6.42
CA ALA A 388 -9.24 37.83 -7.17
C ALA A 388 -8.92 36.46 -7.79
N LEU A 389 -9.84 35.51 -7.60
CA LEU A 389 -9.75 34.21 -8.25
C LEU A 389 -9.82 34.35 -9.77
N LEU A 390 -9.10 33.48 -10.45
CA LEU A 390 -9.19 33.36 -11.89
C LEU A 390 -10.26 32.33 -12.24
N SER A 391 -11.46 32.81 -12.55
CA SER A 391 -12.54 31.99 -13.09
C SER A 391 -12.84 32.34 -14.55
N ASN A 392 -13.76 31.58 -15.16
CA ASN A 392 -14.21 31.76 -16.53
C ASN A 392 -13.07 31.74 -17.57
N GLN A 393 -12.14 30.80 -17.42
CA GLN A 393 -11.06 30.58 -18.38
C GLN A 393 -11.31 29.34 -19.24
N THR A 394 -10.75 29.35 -20.45
CA THR A 394 -10.63 28.14 -21.29
C THR A 394 -9.57 27.21 -20.71
N LEU A 395 -9.62 25.93 -21.09
CA LEU A 395 -8.61 24.95 -20.70
C LEU A 395 -7.21 25.37 -21.20
N GLY A 396 -7.12 25.76 -22.48
CA GLY A 396 -5.88 26.25 -23.08
C GLY A 396 -5.30 27.47 -22.39
N ASN A 397 -6.10 28.46 -22.00
CA ASN A 397 -5.61 29.64 -21.28
C ASN A 397 -5.02 29.28 -19.92
N LEU A 398 -5.70 28.42 -19.15
CA LEU A 398 -5.20 27.95 -17.86
C LEU A 398 -3.88 27.19 -18.02
N ARG A 399 -3.78 26.35 -19.05
CA ARG A 399 -2.54 25.62 -19.38
C ARG A 399 -1.40 26.58 -19.72
N THR A 400 -1.62 27.57 -20.58
CA THR A 400 -0.62 28.60 -20.90
C THR A 400 -0.15 29.33 -19.65
N MET A 401 -1.07 29.77 -18.78
CA MET A 401 -0.71 30.48 -17.56
C MET A 401 0.04 29.61 -16.55
N ALA A 402 -0.29 28.32 -16.47
CA ALA A 402 0.48 27.37 -15.68
C ALA A 402 1.91 27.25 -16.23
N GLN A 403 2.07 27.03 -17.53
CA GLN A 403 3.37 26.86 -18.21
C GLN A 403 4.26 28.09 -18.15
N ASN A 404 3.68 29.29 -17.98
CA ASN A 404 4.45 30.50 -17.74
C ASN A 404 5.20 30.51 -16.39
N ASN A 405 4.85 29.63 -15.44
CA ASN A 405 5.67 29.42 -14.22
C ASN A 405 6.99 28.68 -14.52
N GLY A 406 7.13 28.08 -15.71
CA GLY A 406 8.32 27.39 -16.16
C GLY A 406 8.03 26.03 -16.78
N PRO A 407 9.07 25.32 -17.25
CA PRO A 407 8.95 23.96 -17.74
C PRO A 407 8.27 23.05 -16.71
N ASN A 408 7.57 22.02 -17.18
CA ASN A 408 6.95 20.97 -16.35
C ASN A 408 5.77 21.42 -15.48
N TYR A 409 5.39 22.71 -15.56
CA TYR A 409 4.12 23.19 -15.05
C TYR A 409 2.98 22.93 -16.04
N ASP A 410 1.85 22.49 -15.51
CA ASP A 410 0.56 22.38 -16.20
C ASP A 410 -0.54 22.67 -15.17
N ILE A 411 -1.81 22.49 -15.52
CA ILE A 411 -2.88 22.39 -14.51
C ILE A 411 -3.12 20.93 -14.12
N MET A 412 -3.82 20.72 -13.00
CA MET A 412 -4.16 19.38 -12.51
C MET A 412 -4.78 18.51 -13.62
N GLY A 413 -4.14 17.37 -13.87
CA GLY A 413 -4.59 16.40 -14.86
C GLY A 413 -5.57 15.37 -14.29
N PHE A 414 -6.21 14.62 -15.19
CA PHE A 414 -7.21 13.62 -14.84
C PHE A 414 -6.71 12.52 -13.90
N HIS A 415 -5.48 12.04 -14.09
CA HIS A 415 -4.93 11.00 -13.23
C HIS A 415 -4.56 11.53 -11.84
N GLN A 416 -4.22 12.81 -11.70
CA GLN A 416 -4.02 13.44 -10.39
C GLN A 416 -5.35 13.56 -9.63
N LEU A 417 -6.45 13.91 -10.32
CA LEU A 417 -7.79 13.83 -9.73
C LEU A 417 -8.14 12.39 -9.33
N THR A 418 -7.87 11.41 -10.20
CA THR A 418 -8.13 9.99 -9.90
C THR A 418 -7.34 9.52 -8.67
N MET A 419 -6.08 9.94 -8.52
CA MET A 419 -5.28 9.68 -7.33
C MET A 419 -5.95 10.21 -6.06
N LEU A 420 -6.44 11.45 -6.08
CA LEU A 420 -7.16 12.05 -4.94
C LEU A 420 -8.42 11.24 -4.60
N GLN A 421 -9.18 10.80 -5.61
CA GLN A 421 -10.36 9.95 -5.43
C GLN A 421 -10.02 8.57 -4.84
N VAL A 422 -8.93 7.94 -5.27
CA VAL A 422 -8.42 6.67 -4.71
C VAL A 422 -8.05 6.86 -3.23
N LEU A 423 -7.26 7.89 -2.93
CA LEU A 423 -6.84 8.20 -1.56
C LEU A 423 -8.06 8.49 -0.66
N PHE A 424 -9.04 9.21 -1.17
CA PHE A 424 -10.26 9.53 -0.45
C PHE A 424 -11.08 8.29 -0.10
N LEU A 425 -11.38 7.44 -1.08
CA LEU A 425 -12.16 6.22 -0.86
C LEU A 425 -11.54 5.31 0.21
N ILE A 426 -10.22 5.21 0.20
CA ILE A 426 -9.51 4.38 1.17
C ILE A 426 -9.43 5.07 2.54
N MET A 427 -9.17 6.38 2.60
CA MET A 427 -9.08 7.09 3.88
C MET A 427 -10.43 7.14 4.61
N PHE A 428 -11.51 7.46 3.88
CA PHE A 428 -12.83 7.74 4.45
C PHE A 428 -13.81 6.57 4.36
N LYS A 429 -13.53 5.55 3.53
CA LYS A 429 -14.43 4.40 3.30
C LYS A 429 -15.86 4.86 2.93
N ASN A 430 -15.95 5.88 2.08
CA ASN A 430 -17.22 6.51 1.71
C ASN A 430 -17.16 7.05 0.28
N ARG A 431 -18.26 6.95 -0.47
CA ARG A 431 -18.43 7.58 -1.78
C ARG A 431 -18.98 9.01 -1.69
N ASP A 432 -19.55 9.38 -0.55
CA ASP A 432 -20.07 10.72 -0.27
C ASP A 432 -18.96 11.57 0.37
N SER A 433 -18.39 12.46 -0.44
CA SER A 433 -17.29 13.30 0.02
C SER A 433 -17.74 14.37 1.01
N GLN A 434 -18.96 14.88 0.85
CA GLN A 434 -19.53 15.90 1.70
C GLN A 434 -19.91 15.35 3.08
N ALA A 435 -20.51 14.16 3.14
CA ALA A 435 -20.83 13.50 4.41
C ALA A 435 -19.58 13.06 5.19
N ALA A 436 -18.51 12.68 4.50
CA ALA A 436 -17.30 12.16 5.13
C ALA A 436 -16.32 13.24 5.60
N LEU A 437 -16.23 14.39 4.91
CA LEU A 437 -15.30 15.46 5.28
C LEU A 437 -15.98 16.82 5.54
N GLY A 438 -16.90 17.25 4.67
CA GLY A 438 -17.66 18.49 4.85
C GLY A 438 -18.24 19.04 3.54
N LYS A 439 -19.20 19.95 3.66
CA LYS A 439 -20.00 20.49 2.55
C LYS A 439 -19.21 21.28 1.51
N GLY A 440 -18.18 21.99 1.96
CA GLY A 440 -17.48 22.96 1.12
C GLY A 440 -18.32 24.21 0.86
N TYR A 441 -17.74 25.17 0.14
CA TYR A 441 -18.37 26.47 -0.09
C TYR A 441 -19.37 26.37 -1.25
N THR A 442 -20.57 25.85 -0.99
CA THR A 442 -21.56 25.40 -1.98
C THR A 442 -22.98 25.95 -1.75
N GLY A 443 -23.13 26.90 -0.84
CA GLY A 443 -24.43 27.37 -0.32
C GLY A 443 -25.00 28.65 -0.93
N LEU A 444 -24.42 29.15 -2.01
CA LEU A 444 -24.80 30.41 -2.64
C LEU A 444 -25.82 30.22 -3.78
N THR A 445 -26.38 31.34 -4.26
CA THR A 445 -27.36 31.38 -5.36
C THR A 445 -26.73 31.85 -6.67
N ILE A 446 -27.50 31.82 -7.77
CA ILE A 446 -27.06 32.26 -9.10
C ILE A 446 -26.63 33.74 -9.16
N ASN A 447 -27.14 34.58 -8.25
CA ASN A 447 -26.85 36.02 -8.23
C ASN A 447 -25.64 36.37 -7.35
N ASP A 448 -25.12 35.39 -6.61
CA ASP A 448 -23.98 35.56 -5.74
C ASP A 448 -22.66 35.28 -6.47
N LYS A 449 -21.55 35.51 -5.77
CA LYS A 449 -20.21 35.19 -6.25
C LYS A 449 -19.47 34.37 -5.19
N GLY A 450 -18.69 33.40 -5.66
CA GLY A 450 -17.81 32.61 -4.80
C GLY A 450 -16.79 33.48 -4.07
N THR A 451 -16.21 32.92 -3.03
CA THR A 451 -15.25 33.61 -2.16
C THR A 451 -13.82 33.49 -2.67
N THR A 452 -12.90 34.27 -2.12
CA THR A 452 -11.46 34.14 -2.41
C THR A 452 -10.88 32.85 -1.83
N THR A 453 -9.79 32.36 -2.43
CA THR A 453 -9.03 31.21 -1.93
C THR A 453 -7.93 31.65 -0.94
N GLY A 454 -7.32 30.69 -0.26
CA GLY A 454 -6.30 30.93 0.75
C GLY A 454 -6.83 31.04 2.17
N ASN A 455 -8.14 30.94 2.41
CA ASN A 455 -8.77 31.16 3.71
C ASN A 455 -8.54 30.02 4.72
N THR A 456 -8.15 28.82 4.25
CA THR A 456 -7.89 27.62 5.06
C THR A 456 -6.39 27.41 5.33
N TYR A 457 -5.56 28.42 5.12
CA TYR A 457 -4.10 28.33 5.30
C TYR A 457 -3.70 27.83 6.70
N ASN A 458 -4.49 28.14 7.73
CA ASN A 458 -4.28 27.76 9.13
C ASN A 458 -5.22 26.65 9.64
N LYS A 459 -5.88 25.93 8.73
CA LYS A 459 -6.87 24.89 9.08
C LYS A 459 -6.32 23.46 8.89
N GLY A 460 -5.01 23.27 9.06
CA GLY A 460 -4.41 21.94 8.91
C GLY A 460 -4.34 21.44 7.47
N MET A 461 -4.13 20.13 7.32
CA MET A 461 -4.17 19.41 6.03
C MET A 461 -5.57 18.91 5.66
N TYR A 462 -6.45 18.75 6.65
CA TYR A 462 -7.80 18.22 6.47
C TYR A 462 -8.76 19.09 7.26
N TYR A 463 -9.76 19.63 6.58
CA TYR A 463 -10.77 20.49 7.18
C TYR A 463 -12.07 20.35 6.41
N GLY A 464 -13.19 20.36 7.13
CA GLY A 464 -14.51 20.51 6.54
C GLY A 464 -15.54 20.77 7.62
N SER A 465 -16.63 21.41 7.24
CA SER A 465 -17.76 21.72 8.12
C SER A 465 -19.08 21.41 7.45
N ASP A 466 -20.13 21.36 8.26
CA ASP A 466 -21.50 21.17 7.77
C ASP A 466 -22.11 22.49 7.25
N ASN A 467 -21.34 23.58 7.31
CA ASN A 467 -21.72 24.88 6.81
C ASN A 467 -21.36 25.02 5.32
N TYR A 468 -22.37 25.18 4.47
CA TYR A 468 -22.21 25.39 3.03
C TYR A 468 -21.50 26.70 2.64
N LEU A 469 -21.15 27.55 3.61
CA LEU A 469 -20.41 28.81 3.40
C LEU A 469 -18.98 28.76 3.93
N GLU A 470 -18.44 27.57 4.15
CA GLU A 470 -17.05 27.37 4.52
C GLU A 470 -16.32 26.47 3.54
N GLN A 471 -15.06 26.81 3.26
CA GLN A 471 -14.19 25.99 2.41
C GLN A 471 -13.91 24.62 3.02
N VAL A 472 -13.63 23.65 2.15
CA VAL A 472 -13.16 22.32 2.51
C VAL A 472 -11.70 22.16 2.13
N LYS A 473 -10.97 21.28 2.83
CA LYS A 473 -9.56 21.01 2.58
C LYS A 473 -9.27 19.52 2.67
N PHE A 474 -8.75 18.93 1.60
CA PHE A 474 -8.35 17.52 1.55
C PHE A 474 -6.88 17.40 1.15
N CYS A 475 -6.08 16.66 1.90
CA CYS A 475 -4.64 16.51 1.67
C CYS A 475 -3.90 17.86 1.51
N GLY A 476 -4.33 18.90 2.21
CA GLY A 476 -3.75 20.24 2.14
C GLY A 476 -4.32 21.11 1.00
N MET A 477 -5.19 20.57 0.15
CA MET A 477 -5.79 21.26 -0.99
C MET A 477 -7.14 21.85 -0.59
N GLU A 478 -7.23 23.17 -0.57
CA GLU A 478 -8.47 23.95 -0.37
C GLU A 478 -9.32 23.92 -1.63
N ASP A 479 -10.65 23.95 -1.45
CA ASP A 479 -11.63 24.07 -2.53
C ASP A 479 -11.45 22.98 -3.59
N ILE A 480 -11.04 21.78 -3.17
CA ILE A 480 -11.03 20.60 -4.04
C ILE A 480 -12.45 20.21 -4.48
N TRP A 481 -13.46 20.68 -3.74
CA TRP A 481 -14.85 20.80 -4.21
C TRP A 481 -15.49 22.06 -3.64
N GLY A 482 -16.51 22.54 -4.35
CA GLY A 482 -17.16 23.81 -4.03
C GLY A 482 -16.31 25.03 -4.37
N ASN A 483 -16.81 26.20 -3.99
CA ASN A 483 -16.33 27.52 -4.39
C ASN A 483 -16.33 27.70 -5.91
N TYR A 484 -15.33 27.21 -6.63
CA TYR A 484 -15.29 27.27 -8.09
C TYR A 484 -14.97 25.91 -8.69
N ALA A 485 -15.74 25.52 -9.69
CA ALA A 485 -15.48 24.28 -10.41
C ALA A 485 -14.15 24.36 -11.19
N GLU A 486 -13.34 23.33 -11.07
CA GLU A 486 -11.99 23.24 -11.65
C GLU A 486 -12.01 22.59 -13.04
N ARG A 487 -11.29 23.18 -14.01
CA ARG A 487 -10.98 22.48 -15.26
C ARG A 487 -9.86 21.47 -15.05
N ILE A 488 -10.07 20.26 -15.52
CA ILE A 488 -9.10 19.16 -15.44
C ILE A 488 -8.55 18.88 -16.83
N ASP A 489 -7.24 18.80 -16.94
CA ASP A 489 -6.54 18.56 -18.21
C ASP A 489 -6.24 17.07 -18.44
N GLY A 490 -5.73 16.72 -19.62
CA GLY A 490 -5.40 15.33 -19.96
C GLY A 490 -6.62 14.44 -20.16
N PHE A 491 -7.80 15.02 -20.37
CA PHE A 491 -9.06 14.33 -20.62
C PHE A 491 -9.80 14.98 -21.79
N TYR A 492 -10.34 14.16 -22.69
CA TYR A 492 -11.16 14.64 -23.79
C TYR A 492 -12.19 13.58 -24.22
N ILE A 493 -13.41 14.01 -24.55
CA ILE A 493 -14.40 13.20 -25.24
C ILE A 493 -14.68 13.83 -26.59
N ASP A 494 -14.46 13.10 -27.68
CA ASP A 494 -14.77 13.61 -29.02
C ASP A 494 -16.29 13.71 -29.29
N VAL A 495 -16.68 14.35 -30.39
CA VAL A 495 -18.10 14.41 -30.84
C VAL A 495 -18.80 13.05 -30.97
N ASN A 496 -18.06 11.95 -31.11
CA ASN A 496 -18.60 10.59 -31.26
C ASN A 496 -18.66 9.83 -29.92
N GLY A 497 -18.23 10.44 -28.82
CA GLY A 497 -18.20 9.84 -27.50
C GLY A 497 -16.97 8.97 -27.24
N GLN A 498 -15.88 9.11 -28.01
CA GLN A 498 -14.62 8.41 -27.73
C GLN A 498 -13.92 9.08 -26.55
N LEU A 499 -13.63 8.29 -25.51
CA LEU A 499 -12.91 8.73 -24.32
C LEU A 499 -11.40 8.68 -24.57
N LEU A 500 -10.75 9.84 -24.51
CA LEU A 500 -9.31 10.00 -24.68
C LEU A 500 -8.69 10.54 -23.39
N ILE A 501 -7.69 9.85 -22.84
CA ILE A 501 -7.00 10.25 -21.60
C ILE A 501 -5.48 10.23 -21.80
N GLY A 502 -4.81 11.30 -21.40
CA GLY A 502 -3.37 11.49 -21.55
C GLY A 502 -2.63 11.61 -20.22
N THR A 503 -1.34 11.26 -20.24
CA THR A 503 -0.39 11.50 -19.12
C THR A 503 0.66 12.56 -19.45
N THR A 504 0.68 13.07 -20.70
CA THR A 504 1.63 14.08 -21.17
C THR A 504 1.09 14.80 -22.40
N ASN A 505 1.80 15.84 -22.84
CA ASN A 505 1.49 16.63 -24.03
C ASN A 505 0.03 17.09 -24.05
N PHE A 506 -0.41 17.67 -22.93
CA PHE A 506 -1.79 18.07 -22.77
C PHE A 506 -2.22 19.09 -23.82
N ASN A 507 -3.39 18.87 -24.41
CA ASN A 507 -3.95 19.64 -25.51
C ASN A 507 -5.49 19.56 -25.54
N ASP A 508 -6.10 20.44 -26.34
CA ASP A 508 -7.55 20.67 -26.37
C ASP A 508 -8.31 19.74 -27.34
N ALA A 509 -7.61 18.79 -27.98
CA ALA A 509 -8.18 17.88 -28.99
C ALA A 509 -7.94 16.40 -28.67
N GLY A 510 -7.36 16.08 -27.52
CA GLY A 510 -7.00 14.71 -27.14
C GLY A 510 -5.95 14.05 -28.03
N LEU A 511 -5.17 14.82 -28.79
CA LEU A 511 -4.17 14.28 -29.72
C LEU A 511 -3.06 13.58 -28.94
N GLY A 512 -2.76 12.33 -29.32
CA GLY A 512 -1.74 11.51 -28.68
C GLY A 512 -2.16 10.92 -27.32
N TYR A 513 -3.42 11.08 -26.92
CA TYR A 513 -3.98 10.45 -25.72
C TYR A 513 -4.39 9.00 -26.02
N THR A 514 -4.47 8.18 -24.96
CA THR A 514 -4.95 6.81 -25.05
C THR A 514 -6.46 6.79 -25.24
N ASN A 515 -6.94 6.06 -26.24
CA ASN A 515 -8.37 5.85 -26.47
C ASN A 515 -8.89 4.67 -25.63
N TYR A 516 -9.87 4.92 -24.77
CA TYR A 516 -10.54 3.94 -23.90
C TYR A 516 -11.89 3.45 -24.44
N GLY A 517 -12.20 3.80 -25.69
CA GLY A 517 -13.43 3.45 -26.38
C GLY A 517 -14.57 4.41 -26.05
N LYS A 518 -15.78 3.97 -26.41
CA LYS A 518 -16.98 4.79 -26.29
C LYS A 518 -17.50 4.82 -24.85
N ILE A 519 -17.87 6.00 -24.39
CA ILE A 519 -18.62 6.21 -23.13
C ILE A 519 -20.08 6.55 -23.45
N GLU A 520 -21.03 6.20 -22.59
CA GLU A 520 -22.46 6.54 -22.77
C GLU A 520 -22.79 7.98 -22.32
N LYS A 521 -23.79 8.60 -22.95
CA LYS A 521 -24.37 9.86 -22.45
C LYS A 521 -25.22 9.55 -21.23
N GLY A 522 -25.18 10.43 -20.25
CA GLY A 522 -25.99 10.29 -19.04
C GLY A 522 -25.83 11.53 -18.17
N GLY A 523 -26.85 11.83 -17.36
CA GLY A 523 -26.87 13.02 -16.52
C GLY A 523 -27.27 12.71 -15.08
N PHE A 524 -26.99 13.66 -14.19
CA PHE A 524 -27.34 13.67 -12.77
C PHE A 524 -26.43 12.81 -11.89
N PHE A 525 -26.98 11.89 -11.10
CA PHE A 525 -26.24 11.18 -10.06
C PHE A 525 -25.85 9.77 -10.54
N PRO A 526 -24.55 9.43 -10.60
CA PRO A 526 -24.11 8.12 -11.02
C PRO A 526 -24.52 7.05 -10.02
N LYS A 527 -25.22 6.03 -10.51
CA LYS A 527 -25.36 4.74 -9.84
C LYS A 527 -24.07 3.94 -9.90
N ASP A 528 -23.34 4.09 -11.01
CA ASP A 528 -22.14 3.31 -11.33
C ASP A 528 -21.14 4.10 -12.19
N VAL A 529 -19.90 3.65 -12.19
CA VAL A 529 -18.73 4.28 -12.84
C VAL A 529 -17.96 3.26 -13.68
N ARG A 530 -17.06 3.74 -14.56
CA ARG A 530 -16.20 2.87 -15.40
C ARG A 530 -15.28 1.98 -14.58
N ALA A 531 -14.63 2.55 -13.56
CA ALA A 531 -13.83 1.84 -12.56
C ALA A 531 -12.74 0.92 -13.14
N SER A 532 -11.77 1.52 -13.82
CA SER A 532 -10.52 0.85 -14.22
C SER A 532 -9.31 1.71 -13.85
N THR A 533 -8.12 1.12 -13.77
CA THR A 533 -6.89 1.84 -13.39
C THR A 533 -6.66 3.10 -14.24
N GLY A 534 -6.97 3.04 -15.54
CA GLY A 534 -6.82 4.16 -16.48
C GLY A 534 -8.03 5.09 -16.60
N GLU A 535 -9.24 4.57 -16.41
CA GLU A 535 -10.48 5.38 -16.58
C GLU A 535 -10.99 5.97 -15.26
N GLY A 536 -10.44 5.56 -14.11
CA GLY A 536 -10.84 6.09 -12.82
C GLY A 536 -12.34 5.96 -12.54
N PHE A 537 -12.95 7.02 -12.02
CA PHE A 537 -14.34 7.04 -11.54
C PHE A 537 -15.28 7.82 -12.46
N ILE A 538 -15.07 7.77 -13.78
CA ILE A 538 -15.95 8.44 -14.75
C ILE A 538 -17.36 7.83 -14.67
N PRO A 539 -18.44 8.64 -14.66
CA PRO A 539 -19.82 8.17 -14.67
C PRO A 539 -20.09 7.19 -15.81
N ASN A 540 -20.83 6.11 -15.52
CA ASN A 540 -21.17 5.09 -16.51
C ASN A 540 -22.68 4.81 -16.57
N VAL A 541 -23.35 4.78 -15.41
CA VAL A 541 -24.80 4.49 -15.32
C VAL A 541 -25.45 5.51 -14.39
N SER A 542 -26.47 6.22 -14.88
CA SER A 542 -27.31 7.09 -14.05
C SER A 542 -28.26 6.28 -13.16
N GLY A 543 -28.76 6.89 -12.09
CA GLY A 543 -29.79 6.29 -11.22
C GLY A 543 -29.49 6.37 -9.73
N GLY A 544 -28.50 7.17 -9.33
CA GLY A 544 -28.29 7.57 -7.95
C GLY A 544 -29.13 8.78 -7.54
N SER A 545 -28.72 9.42 -6.46
CA SER A 545 -29.30 10.66 -5.92
C SER A 545 -28.26 11.34 -5.04
N SER A 546 -28.53 12.55 -4.55
CA SER A 546 -27.68 13.27 -3.60
C SER A 546 -27.50 12.58 -2.23
N THR A 547 -28.04 11.37 -2.03
CA THR A 547 -27.81 10.55 -0.82
C THR A 547 -27.52 9.08 -1.13
N THR A 548 -27.42 8.69 -2.41
CA THR A 548 -27.25 7.28 -2.81
C THR A 548 -26.22 7.09 -3.92
N HIS A 549 -25.49 5.96 -3.86
CA HIS A 549 -24.45 5.56 -4.78
C HIS A 549 -23.26 6.53 -4.78
N TYR A 550 -23.07 7.29 -5.86
CA TYR A 550 -22.17 8.43 -5.92
C TYR A 550 -23.03 9.70 -5.81
N PRO A 551 -23.07 10.34 -4.63
CA PRO A 551 -24.00 11.45 -4.37
C PRO A 551 -23.68 12.75 -5.11
N ASP A 552 -22.50 12.84 -5.70
CA ASP A 552 -22.06 14.01 -6.45
C ASP A 552 -22.60 13.97 -7.89
N TYR A 553 -22.75 15.13 -8.53
CA TYR A 553 -23.21 15.21 -9.92
C TYR A 553 -22.17 14.64 -10.90
N GLY A 554 -22.62 13.79 -11.81
CA GLY A 554 -21.85 13.09 -12.84
C GLY A 554 -22.54 13.14 -14.21
N GLY A 555 -22.34 14.22 -14.95
CA GLY A 555 -22.93 14.42 -16.27
C GLY A 555 -21.94 14.21 -17.42
N VAL A 556 -22.35 13.47 -18.46
CA VAL A 556 -21.56 13.16 -19.66
C VAL A 556 -22.32 13.55 -20.92
N ASN A 557 -21.70 14.41 -21.73
CA ASN A 557 -22.16 14.81 -23.05
C ASN A 557 -21.03 14.71 -24.08
N TYR A 558 -21.39 14.56 -25.36
CA TYR A 558 -20.43 14.53 -26.47
C TYR A 558 -20.49 15.86 -27.23
N TYR A 559 -19.66 16.81 -26.81
CA TYR A 559 -19.49 18.10 -27.47
C TYR A 559 -18.02 18.50 -27.40
N ASP A 560 -17.12 17.65 -27.89
CA ASP A 560 -15.67 17.83 -27.77
C ASP A 560 -15.27 18.18 -26.33
N SER A 561 -15.74 17.39 -25.37
CA SER A 561 -15.90 17.82 -23.98
C SER A 561 -14.68 17.54 -23.12
N SER A 562 -14.41 18.46 -22.19
CA SER A 562 -13.45 18.34 -21.09
C SER A 562 -14.18 18.21 -19.75
N VAL A 563 -13.44 17.91 -18.68
CA VAL A 563 -14.01 17.74 -17.33
C VAL A 563 -14.00 19.05 -16.57
N MET A 564 -15.15 19.38 -15.97
CA MET A 564 -15.27 20.27 -14.82
C MET A 564 -15.44 19.45 -13.55
N HIS A 565 -14.62 19.72 -12.54
CA HIS A 565 -14.56 18.96 -11.29
C HIS A 565 -15.02 19.80 -10.08
N GLY A 566 -15.44 19.12 -9.01
CA GLY A 566 -15.68 19.68 -7.68
C GLY A 566 -17.05 20.31 -7.48
N GLY A 567 -17.64 20.86 -8.54
CA GLY A 567 -18.83 21.71 -8.43
C GLY A 567 -18.48 23.11 -7.92
N ASP A 568 -19.39 24.05 -8.11
CA ASP A 568 -19.20 25.44 -7.69
C ASP A 568 -20.08 25.84 -6.49
N TYR A 569 -20.02 27.11 -6.11
CA TYR A 569 -20.73 27.66 -4.97
C TYR A 569 -22.26 27.52 -4.99
N ARG A 570 -22.86 27.03 -6.07
CA ARG A 570 -24.32 26.87 -6.24
C ARG A 570 -24.80 25.43 -6.11
N ASP A 571 -23.89 24.47 -6.18
CA ASP A 571 -24.24 23.06 -6.42
C ASP A 571 -24.75 22.34 -5.15
N LYS A 572 -24.59 22.95 -3.97
CA LYS A 572 -25.04 22.40 -2.68
C LYS A 572 -24.60 20.93 -2.54
N ASP A 573 -25.56 20.03 -2.32
CA ASP A 573 -25.33 18.59 -2.14
C ASP A 573 -24.91 17.85 -3.41
N SER A 574 -24.84 18.53 -4.57
CA SER A 574 -24.37 17.94 -5.81
C SER A 574 -22.86 18.08 -6.02
N ALA A 575 -22.19 18.95 -5.25
CA ALA A 575 -20.74 19.13 -5.29
C ALA A 575 -20.01 17.95 -4.63
N GLY A 576 -18.70 17.83 -4.84
CA GLY A 576 -17.88 16.85 -4.15
C GLY A 576 -16.71 16.30 -4.97
N LEU A 577 -15.92 15.41 -4.35
CA LEU A 577 -14.72 14.84 -4.96
C LEU A 577 -15.02 13.88 -6.14
N PHE A 578 -16.21 13.32 -6.24
CA PHE A 578 -16.66 12.52 -7.38
C PHE A 578 -17.48 13.34 -8.38
N HIS A 579 -17.67 14.65 -8.13
CA HIS A 579 -18.33 15.54 -9.08
C HIS A 579 -17.55 15.59 -10.40
N THR A 580 -18.23 15.25 -11.49
CA THR A 580 -17.71 15.32 -12.85
C THR A 580 -18.78 15.86 -13.79
N HIS A 581 -18.52 17.04 -14.34
CA HIS A 581 -19.38 17.63 -15.36
C HIS A 581 -18.63 17.72 -16.69
N ILE A 582 -18.97 16.80 -17.59
CA ILE A 582 -18.30 16.59 -18.86
C ILE A 582 -19.24 17.04 -19.97
N SER A 583 -19.28 18.34 -20.21
CA SER A 583 -20.25 18.94 -21.15
C SER A 583 -19.75 20.14 -21.92
N LEU A 584 -18.53 20.59 -21.62
CA LEU A 584 -18.01 21.85 -22.13
C LEU A 584 -16.78 21.60 -23.01
N PRO A 585 -16.75 22.20 -24.22
CA PRO A 585 -15.54 22.25 -25.02
C PRO A 585 -14.37 22.89 -24.26
N PRO A 586 -13.12 22.42 -24.45
CA PRO A 586 -11.92 23.03 -23.91
C PRO A 586 -11.80 24.54 -24.17
N GLY A 587 -12.20 24.96 -25.37
CA GLY A 587 -12.17 26.36 -25.82
C GLY A 587 -13.34 27.24 -25.34
N ALA A 588 -14.32 26.69 -24.62
CA ALA A 588 -15.48 27.45 -24.20
C ALA A 588 -15.16 28.42 -23.05
N THR A 589 -15.45 29.70 -23.24
CA THR A 589 -15.65 30.66 -22.15
C THR A 589 -17.15 30.73 -21.83
N LEU A 590 -17.48 30.86 -20.55
CA LEU A 590 -18.85 30.81 -20.05
C LEU A 590 -19.33 32.24 -19.80
N SER A 591 -20.11 32.79 -20.73
CA SER A 591 -20.72 34.13 -20.63
C SER A 591 -22.25 34.11 -20.54
N SER A 592 -22.88 32.95 -20.32
CA SER A 592 -24.35 32.83 -20.40
C SER A 592 -25.05 32.81 -19.04
N GLN A 593 -26.31 33.27 -19.02
CA GLN A 593 -27.24 33.21 -17.90
C GLN A 593 -27.37 31.84 -17.19
N TYR A 594 -26.92 30.74 -17.81
CA TYR A 594 -27.01 29.37 -17.26
C TYR A 594 -25.75 28.92 -16.50
N TYR A 595 -24.59 29.51 -16.81
CA TYR A 595 -23.29 29.14 -16.25
C TYR A 595 -22.68 30.40 -15.62
N GLY A 596 -23.00 30.65 -14.35
CA GLY A 596 -22.53 31.84 -13.62
C GLY A 596 -21.00 31.93 -13.54
N SER A 597 -20.47 33.02 -12.97
CA SER A 597 -19.02 33.30 -12.90
C SER A 597 -18.22 32.31 -12.03
N GLY A 598 -18.85 31.25 -11.50
CA GLY A 598 -18.29 30.23 -10.61
C GLY A 598 -17.57 29.07 -11.29
N ILE A 599 -17.50 29.04 -12.61
CA ILE A 599 -16.96 27.90 -13.36
C ILE A 599 -15.66 28.30 -14.06
N GLY A 600 -14.72 27.36 -14.20
CA GLY A 600 -13.54 27.51 -15.03
C GLY A 600 -12.33 28.06 -14.29
N ALA A 601 -12.17 27.66 -13.02
CA ALA A 601 -10.92 27.82 -12.29
C ALA A 601 -9.90 26.75 -12.73
N GLY A 602 -8.61 27.00 -12.48
CA GLY A 602 -7.56 26.02 -12.69
C GLY A 602 -6.69 25.90 -11.45
N ARG A 603 -6.07 24.73 -11.28
CA ARG A 603 -5.15 24.46 -10.19
C ARG A 603 -3.79 24.07 -10.74
N LEU A 604 -2.75 24.76 -10.30
CA LEU A 604 -1.39 24.55 -10.77
C LEU A 604 -0.90 23.15 -10.40
N MET A 605 -0.18 22.50 -11.31
CA MET A 605 0.52 21.24 -11.12
C MET A 605 1.96 21.39 -11.59
N TYR A 606 2.89 20.76 -10.88
CA TYR A 606 4.26 20.53 -11.35
C TYR A 606 4.59 19.03 -11.31
N LEU A 607 5.12 18.52 -12.42
CA LEU A 607 5.58 17.13 -12.55
C LEU A 607 6.75 17.07 -13.53
N GLU A 608 7.93 16.66 -13.07
CA GLU A 608 9.16 16.63 -13.88
C GLU A 608 9.05 15.74 -15.13
N LYS A 609 9.71 16.16 -16.22
CA LYS A 609 9.69 15.52 -17.55
C LYS A 609 10.74 14.47 -17.81
#